data_AF-A0A0L6U5A5-F1
#
_entry.id   AF-A0A0L6U5A5-F1
#
_cell.length_a   1.000
_cell.length_b   1.000
_cell.length_c   1.000
_cell.angle_alpha   90.00
_cell.angle_beta   90.00
_cell.angle_gamma   90.00
#
_symmetry.space_group_name_H-M   'P 1'
#
loop_
_entity.id
_entity.type
_entity.pdbx_description
1 polymer ?
#
loop_
_entity_poly.entity_id
_entity_poly.type
_entity_poly.pdbx_seq_one_letter_code
_entity_poly.pdbx_strand_id
1 'polypeptide(L)' 'MKEWKGTMQTDNFIAKVIVYLEEALDSSPGDWHGHGITLSPLCEPGEYKTNIGNIVIDRNDLITTGYMFYFVGQGKPKLT' A
#
# COMPACT_ATOMS: atom_id res chain seq x y z
N MET A 1 3.46 3.13 14.44
CA MET A 1 3.38 3.30 12.97
C MET A 1 4.77 3.15 12.39
N LYS A 2 4.97 2.27 11.39
CA LYS A 2 6.26 2.09 10.69
C LYS A 2 6.16 2.63 9.27
N GLU A 3 7.12 3.47 8.88
CA GLU A 3 7.24 3.97 7.50
C GLU A 3 8.08 2.99 6.66
N TRP A 4 7.63 2.73 5.43
CA TRP A 4 8.37 1.99 4.42
C TRP A 4 8.37 2.75 3.10
N LYS A 5 9.51 2.77 2.39
CA LYS A 5 9.62 3.32 1.04
C LYS A 5 9.92 2.19 0.07
N GLY A 6 9.21 2.14 -1.05
CA GLY A 6 9.53 1.17 -2.09
C GLY A 6 8.69 1.34 -3.32
N THR A 7 8.35 0.21 -3.94
CA THR A 7 7.66 0.16 -5.23
C THR A 7 6.41 -0.70 -5.13
N MET A 8 5.35 -0.26 -5.81
CA MET A 8 4.18 -1.07 -6.11
C MET A 8 4.05 -1.23 -7.62
N GLN A 9 3.56 -2.39 -8.06
CA GLN A 9 3.44 -2.68 -9.49
C GLN A 9 2.25 -3.58 -9.83
N THR A 10 1.72 -3.37 -11.02
CA THR A 10 0.86 -4.30 -11.76
C THR A 10 1.58 -4.69 -13.05
N ASP A 11 0.93 -5.45 -13.94
CA ASP A 11 1.52 -5.79 -15.24
C ASP A 11 1.68 -4.57 -16.17
N ASN A 12 0.93 -3.48 -15.92
CA ASN A 12 0.89 -2.28 -16.77
C ASN A 12 1.40 -1.02 -16.07
N PHE A 13 1.83 -1.11 -14.81
CA PHE A 13 2.11 0.05 -13.98
C PHE A 13 3.20 -0.24 -12.94
N ILE A 14 4.10 0.72 -12.74
CA ILE A 14 5.06 0.72 -11.63
C ILE A 14 5.13 2.12 -11.03
N ALA A 15 5.08 2.21 -9.70
CA ALA A 15 5.22 3.48 -9.00
C ALA A 15 6.03 3.34 -7.72
N LYS A 16 6.76 4.41 -7.39
CA LYS A 16 7.38 4.59 -6.08
C LYS A 16 6.31 5.03 -5.08
N VAL A 17 6.40 4.48 -3.87
CA VAL A 17 5.45 4.73 -2.79
C VAL A 17 6.15 4.91 -1.46
N ILE A 18 5.50 5.67 -0.58
CA ILE A 18 5.77 5.67 0.86
C ILE A 18 4.54 5.03 1.52
N VAL A 19 4.72 4.02 2.36
CA VAL A 19 3.66 3.30 3.05
C VAL A 19 3.84 3.46 4.56
N TYR A 20 2.73 3.65 5.25
CA TYR A 20 2.61 3.71 6.69
C TYR A 20 1.83 2.49 7.15
N LEU A 21 2.53 1.57 7.81
CA LEU A 21 1.92 0.38 8.40
C LEU A 21 1.19 0.76 9.68
N GLU A 22 -0.09 0.42 9.72
CA GLU A 22 -0.97 0.60 10.85
C GLU A 22 -0.99 -0.69 11.68
N GLU A 23 -0.93 -0.53 13.00
CA GLU A 23 -1.05 -1.65 13.93
C GLU A 23 -2.54 -1.97 14.02
N ALA A 24 -2.94 -3.15 13.55
CA ALA A 24 -4.33 -3.52 13.49
C ALA A 24 -4.89 -3.69 14.91
N LEU A 25 -5.95 -2.94 15.23
CA LEU A 25 -6.67 -3.08 16.50
C LEU A 25 -7.64 -4.28 16.48
N ASP A 26 -8.21 -4.62 15.31
CA ASP A 26 -9.18 -5.71 15.11
C ASP A 26 -9.11 -6.29 13.67
N SER A 27 -7.93 -6.75 13.20
CA SER A 27 -7.84 -7.42 11.88
C SER A 27 -7.95 -8.94 11.97
N SER A 28 -8.41 -9.55 10.87
CA SER A 28 -8.28 -10.99 10.67
C SER A 28 -6.83 -11.43 10.95
N PRO A 29 -6.61 -12.54 11.68
CA PRO A 29 -5.27 -13.02 11.98
C PRO A 29 -4.45 -13.22 10.70
N GLY A 30 -3.46 -12.35 10.48
CA GLY A 30 -2.55 -12.42 9.33
C GLY A 30 -2.71 -11.31 8.29
N ASP A 31 -3.73 -10.46 8.40
CA ASP A 31 -3.86 -9.27 7.55
C ASP A 31 -3.21 -8.06 8.22
N TRP A 32 -2.54 -7.24 7.42
CA TRP A 32 -1.95 -5.97 7.84
C TRP A 32 -2.55 -4.83 7.02
N HIS A 33 -2.74 -3.70 7.69
CA HIS A 33 -3.39 -2.54 7.11
C HIS A 33 -2.44 -1.36 7.08
N GLY A 34 -2.77 -0.40 6.23
CA GLY A 34 -2.08 0.87 6.23
C GLY A 34 -2.57 1.75 5.10
N HIS A 35 -1.85 2.84 4.93
CA HIS A 35 -2.02 3.74 3.82
C HIS A 35 -0.67 4.04 3.20
N GLY A 36 -0.67 4.46 1.94
CA GLY A 36 0.52 4.94 1.27
C GLY A 36 0.26 6.16 0.42
N ILE A 37 1.35 6.76 -0.05
CA ILE A 37 1.33 7.93 -0.92
C ILE A 37 2.13 7.57 -2.18
N THR A 38 1.55 7.86 -3.33
CA THR A 38 2.21 7.81 -4.63
C THR A 38 2.06 9.13 -5.38
N LEU A 39 3.04 9.47 -6.20
CA LEU A 39 2.95 10.63 -7.12
C LEU A 39 2.31 10.26 -8.47
N SER A 40 1.96 8.99 -8.69
CA SER A 40 1.45 8.53 -9.97
C SER A 40 -0.09 8.55 -10.02
N PRO A 41 -0.69 9.25 -10.99
CA PRO A 41 -2.15 9.37 -11.13
C PRO A 41 -2.84 8.08 -11.59
N LEU A 42 -2.08 7.07 -12.00
CA LEU A 42 -2.60 5.79 -12.51
C LEU A 42 -2.79 4.73 -11.41
N CYS A 43 -2.66 5.10 -10.13
CA CYS A 43 -2.95 4.21 -9.02
C CYS A 43 -4.46 4.11 -8.84
N GLU A 44 -5.05 2.98 -9.24
CA GLU A 44 -6.48 2.66 -9.10
C GLU A 44 -6.70 1.56 -8.06
N PRO A 45 -7.91 1.39 -7.49
CA PRO A 45 -8.24 0.25 -6.66
C PRO A 45 -7.95 -1.09 -7.35
N GLY A 46 -7.33 -2.03 -6.63
CA GLY A 46 -6.91 -3.31 -7.19
C GLY A 46 -5.73 -3.95 -6.47
N GLU A 47 -5.25 -5.07 -7.02
CA GLU A 47 -4.11 -5.81 -6.47
C GLU A 47 -2.77 -5.27 -6.99
N TYR A 48 -1.84 -5.05 -6.08
CA TYR A 48 -0.49 -4.59 -6.40
C TYR A 48 0.55 -5.50 -5.75
N LYS A 49 1.57 -5.85 -6.53
CA LYS A 49 2.77 -6.51 -6.02
C LYS A 49 3.66 -5.43 -5.40
N THR A 50 4.14 -5.67 -4.18
CA THR A 50 5.15 -4.83 -3.53
C THR A 50 6.29 -5.67 -2.99
N ASN A 51 7.37 -5.02 -2.59
CA ASN A 51 8.56 -5.69 -2.09
C ASN A 51 8.34 -6.29 -0.69
N ILE A 52 7.32 -5.82 0.05
CA ILE A 52 6.98 -6.28 1.40
C ILE A 52 5.81 -7.26 1.44
N GLY A 53 5.14 -7.51 0.32
CA GLY A 53 3.96 -8.36 0.21
C GLY A 53 2.97 -7.83 -0.82
N ASN A 54 2.04 -8.66 -1.28
CA ASN A 54 0.96 -8.17 -2.13
C ASN A 54 -0.02 -7.36 -1.27
N ILE A 55 -0.51 -6.27 -1.84
CA ILE A 55 -1.53 -5.41 -1.22
C ILE A 55 -2.73 -5.28 -2.14
N VAL A 56 -3.90 -5.11 -1.55
CA VAL A 56 -5.14 -4.75 -2.24
C VAL A 56 -5.49 -3.34 -1.84
N ILE A 57 -5.51 -2.43 -2.81
CA ILE A 57 -5.96 -1.05 -2.63
C ILE A 57 -7.47 -1.01 -2.82
N ASP A 58 -8.19 -0.49 -1.83
CA ASP A 58 -9.65 -0.38 -1.87
C ASP A 58 -10.12 1.01 -2.35
N ARG A 59 -9.35 2.05 -2.03
CA ARG A 59 -9.62 3.43 -2.42
C ARG A 59 -8.35 4.26 -2.53
N ASN A 60 -8.42 5.30 -3.34
CA ASN A 60 -7.39 6.32 -3.53
C ASN A 60 -8.01 7.73 -3.47
N ASP A 61 -7.38 8.62 -2.73
CA ASP A 61 -7.80 10.01 -2.55
C ASP A 61 -6.70 10.94 -3.08
N LEU A 62 -7.08 11.96 -3.88
CA LEU A 62 -6.15 13.01 -4.27
C LEU A 62 -5.89 13.93 -3.07
N ILE A 63 -4.62 14.04 -2.68
CA ILE A 63 -4.15 14.93 -1.62
C ILE A 63 -3.13 15.93 -2.17
N THR A 64 -2.77 16.95 -1.38
CA THR A 64 -1.82 18.00 -1.80
C THR A 64 -0.46 17.47 -2.20
N THR A 65 -0.04 16.31 -1.67
CA THR A 65 1.27 15.70 -1.91
C THR A 65 1.25 14.54 -2.90
N GLY A 66 0.12 14.24 -3.55
CA GLY A 66 -0.04 13.13 -4.50
C GLY A 66 -1.36 12.38 -4.31
N TYR A 67 -1.31 11.06 -4.51
CA TYR A 67 -2.46 10.18 -4.34
C TYR A 67 -2.22 9.33 -3.09
N MET A 68 -3.08 9.50 -2.09
CA MET A 68 -3.13 8.64 -0.92
C MET A 68 -3.94 7.41 -1.27
N PHE A 69 -3.49 6.23 -0.84
CA PHE A 69 -4.24 4.99 -1.02
C PHE A 69 -4.29 4.23 0.29
N TYR A 70 -5.41 3.54 0.54
CA TYR A 70 -5.55 2.64 1.68
C TYR A 70 -5.46 1.21 1.17
N PHE A 71 -4.93 0.30 1.98
CA PHE A 71 -4.76 -1.07 1.54
C PHE A 71 -4.91 -2.09 2.67
N VAL A 72 -5.17 -3.33 2.24
CA VAL A 72 -5.01 -4.54 3.03
C VAL A 72 -3.93 -5.40 2.40
N GLY A 73 -2.93 -5.78 3.18
CA GLY A 73 -1.90 -6.72 2.78
C GLY A 73 -2.15 -8.08 3.41
N GLN A 74 -1.92 -9.14 2.64
CA GLN A 74 -2.08 -10.52 3.11
C GLN A 74 -0.74 -11.08 3.62
N GLY A 75 -0.80 -11.85 4.71
CA GLY A 75 0.36 -12.50 5.32
C GLY A 75 1.27 -11.53 6.07
N LYS A 76 2.45 -11.97 6.48
CA LYS A 76 3.37 -11.12 7.28
C LYS A 76 4.18 -10.18 6.37
N PRO A 77 4.18 -8.85 6.60
CA PRO A 77 4.97 -7.93 5.79
C PRO A 77 6.47 -8.21 5.95
N LYS A 78 7.19 -8.27 4.83
CA LYS A 78 8.65 -8.48 4.78
C LYS A 78 9.39 -7.15 4.90
N LEU A 79 9.47 -6.63 6.13
CA LEU A 79 10.25 -5.43 6.43
C LEU A 79 11.74 -5.80 6.52
N THR A 80 12.46 -5.67 5.41
CA THR A 80 13.94 -5.80 5.35
C THR A 80 14.60 -4.44 5.44
#